data_AF-D4ZMD7-F1
#
_entry.id   AF-D4ZMD7-F1
#
_cell.length_a   1.000
_cell.length_b   1.000
_cell.length_c   1.000
_cell.angle_alpha   90.00
_cell.angle_beta   90.00
_cell.angle_gamma   90.00
#
_symmetry.space_group_name_H-M   'P 1'
#
loop_
_entity.id
_entity.type
_entity.pdbx_description
1 polymer ?
#
loop_
_entity_poly.entity_id
_entity_poly.type
_entity_poly.pdbx_seq_one_letter_code
_entity_poly.pdbx_strand_id
1 'polypeptide(L)' 'MQIQIHPDFQGQGLGKKVMQQVLTKAKNKAVELTVLKDNPALKLYQRLGFIITGEDEFEYHMQVNS' A
#
# COMPACT_ATOMS: atom_id res chain seq x y z
N MET A 1 10.39 -1.36 -0.10
CA MET A 1 10.44 -0.24 0.87
C MET A 1 9.40 -0.51 1.94
N GLN A 2 9.71 -0.27 3.21
CA GLN A 2 8.77 -0.49 4.31
C GLN A 2 8.27 0.86 4.83
N ILE A 3 6.94 1.01 4.95
CA ILE A 3 6.30 2.18 5.54
C ILE A 3 5.69 1.75 6.86
N GLN A 4 6.07 2.42 7.94
CA GLN A 4 5.46 2.25 9.25
C GLN A 4 5.04 3.60 9.80
N ILE A 5 3.83 3.64 10.34
CA ILE A 5 3.31 4.78 11.06
C ILE A 5 3.23 4.36 12.51
N HIS A 6 3.84 5.17 13.38
CA HIS A 6 3.82 4.95 14.81
C HIS A 6 2.37 4.77 15.30
N PRO A 7 2.07 3.81 16.19
CA PRO A 7 0.71 3.45 16.59
C PRO A 7 -0.20 4.65 16.91
N ASP A 8 0.31 5.61 17.67
CA ASP A 8 -0.41 6.84 18.06
C ASP A 8 -0.87 7.72 16.87
N PHE A 9 -0.31 7.51 15.69
CA PHE A 9 -0.58 8.27 14.47
C PHE A 9 -1.31 7.45 13.38
N GLN A 10 -1.67 6.20 13.67
CA GLN A 10 -2.44 5.35 12.76
C GLN A 10 -3.91 5.78 12.71
N GLY A 11 -4.64 5.39 11.67
CA GLY A 11 -6.06 5.77 11.49
C GLY A 11 -6.30 7.24 11.11
N GLN A 12 -5.27 8.10 11.13
CA GLN A 12 -5.37 9.54 10.84
C GLN A 12 -5.16 9.90 9.36
N GLY A 13 -5.16 8.91 8.47
CA GLY A 13 -4.98 9.12 7.03
C GLY A 13 -3.55 9.44 6.58
N LEU A 14 -2.56 9.38 7.47
CA LEU A 14 -1.16 9.63 7.12
C LEU A 14 -0.63 8.64 6.08
N GLY A 15 -0.98 7.34 6.19
CA GLY A 15 -0.58 6.33 5.22
C GLY A 15 -1.12 6.63 3.82
N LYS A 16 -2.37 7.11 3.76
CA LYS A 16 -2.97 7.59 2.50
C LYS A 16 -2.17 8.74 1.91
N LYS A 17 -1.81 9.74 2.71
CA LYS A 17 -1.03 10.90 2.25
C LYS A 17 0.34 10.49 1.72
N VAL A 18 1.06 9.63 2.43
CA VAL A 18 2.38 9.12 2.01
C VAL A 18 2.24 8.36 0.68
N MET A 19 1.32 7.42 0.59
CA MET A 19 1.13 6.62 -0.62
C MET A 19 0.70 7.47 -1.82
N GLN A 20 -0.17 8.47 -1.62
CA GLN A 20 -0.55 9.39 -2.69
C GLN A 20 0.66 10.14 -3.25
N GLN A 21 1.60 10.58 -2.40
CA GLN A 21 2.83 11.22 -2.87
C GLN A 21 3.72 10.25 -3.66
N VAL A 22 3.79 8.98 -3.26
CA VAL A 22 4.51 7.93 -4.01
C VAL A 22 3.89 7.74 -5.38
N LEU A 23 2.57 7.56 -5.45
CA LEU A 23 1.84 7.36 -6.70
C LEU A 23 1.95 8.58 -7.63
N THR A 24 1.82 9.79 -7.12
CA THR A 24 2.03 11.02 -7.92
C THR A 24 3.44 11.11 -8.50
N LYS A 25 4.45 10.62 -7.78
CA LYS A 25 5.84 10.61 -8.27
C LYS A 25 6.12 9.50 -9.29
N ALA A 26 5.35 8.42 -9.28
CA ALA A 26 5.56 7.28 -10.17
C ALA A 26 5.28 7.62 -11.65
N LYS A 27 4.46 8.64 -11.96
CA LYS A 27 4.24 9.22 -13.31
C LYS A 27 4.16 8.17 -14.44
N ASN A 28 3.10 7.36 -14.48
CA ASN A 28 2.84 6.28 -15.44
C ASN A 28 3.68 5.00 -15.23
N LYS A 29 4.24 4.82 -14.05
CA LYS A 29 4.91 3.57 -13.67
C LYS A 29 4.01 2.74 -12.77
N ALA A 30 4.11 1.43 -12.94
CA ALA A 30 3.57 0.48 -11.99
C ALA A 30 4.26 0.68 -10.63
N VAL A 31 3.47 0.71 -9.56
CA VAL A 31 3.95 0.66 -8.19
C VAL A 31 3.53 -0.68 -7.61
N GLU A 32 4.51 -1.39 -7.10
CA GLU A 32 4.36 -2.71 -6.50
C GLU A 32 4.65 -2.66 -5.01
N LEU A 33 3.93 -3.46 -4.24
CA LEU A 33 4.18 -3.68 -2.82
C LEU A 33 3.83 -5.10 -2.42
N THR A 34 4.36 -5.50 -1.27
CA THR A 34 3.99 -6.73 -0.59
C THR A 34 3.42 -6.38 0.78
N VAL A 35 2.38 -7.07 1.20
CA VAL A 35 1.67 -6.80 2.46
C VAL A 35 1.25 -8.09 3.15
N LEU A 36 1.56 -8.23 4.44
CA LEU A 36 1.07 -9.33 5.28
C LEU A 36 -0.46 -9.41 5.25
N LYS A 37 -1.01 -10.64 5.19
CA LYS A 37 -2.45 -10.89 5.12
C LYS A 37 -3.23 -10.27 6.29
N ASP A 38 -2.61 -10.25 7.47
CA ASP A 38 -3.20 -9.66 8.69
C ASP A 38 -2.92 -8.15 8.85
N ASN A 39 -2.26 -7.51 7.88
CA ASN A 39 -1.95 -6.10 7.98
C ASN A 39 -3.22 -5.24 7.80
N PRO A 40 -3.58 -4.37 8.77
CA PRO A 40 -4.75 -3.51 8.67
C PRO A 40 -4.70 -2.53 7.48
N ALA A 41 -3.50 -2.26 6.94
CA ALA A 41 -3.30 -1.40 5.78
C ALA A 41 -3.74 -2.05 4.45
N LEU A 42 -4.08 -3.33 4.40
CA LEU A 42 -4.57 -3.97 3.17
C LEU A 42 -5.75 -3.20 2.54
N LYS A 43 -6.72 -2.79 3.37
CA LYS A 43 -7.87 -2.00 2.92
C LYS A 43 -7.48 -0.61 2.42
N LEU A 44 -6.39 -0.03 2.93
CA LEU A 44 -5.86 1.24 2.42
C LEU A 44 -5.35 1.06 1.00
N TYR A 45 -4.55 0.03 0.74
CA TYR A 45 -4.00 -0.22 -0.59
C TYR A 45 -5.10 -0.49 -1.62
N GLN A 46 -6.08 -1.31 -1.28
CA GLN A 46 -7.26 -1.57 -2.14
C GLN A 46 -8.01 -0.27 -2.48
N ARG A 47 -8.24 0.61 -1.50
CA ARG A 47 -8.89 1.92 -1.73
C ARG A 47 -8.05 2.87 -2.60
N LEU A 48 -6.75 2.68 -2.66
CA LEU A 48 -5.84 3.43 -3.51
C LEU A 48 -5.71 2.84 -4.92
N GLY A 49 -6.44 1.77 -5.24
CA GLY A 49 -6.47 1.16 -6.56
C GLY A 49 -5.44 0.04 -6.75
N PHE A 50 -4.73 -0.37 -5.69
CA PHE A 50 -3.89 -1.56 -5.76
C PHE A 50 -4.74 -2.81 -5.90
N ILE A 51 -4.36 -3.67 -6.83
CA ILE A 51 -4.95 -5.00 -7.04
C ILE A 51 -3.96 -6.07 -6.59
N ILE A 52 -4.46 -7.22 -6.17
CA ILE A 52 -3.62 -8.38 -5.83
C ILE A 52 -3.16 -9.03 -7.14
N THR A 53 -1.85 -9.18 -7.32
CA THR A 53 -1.23 -9.81 -8.49
C THR A 53 -0.62 -11.18 -8.17
N GLY A 54 -0.51 -11.52 -6.88
CA GLY A 54 -0.04 -12.81 -6.39
C GLY A 54 -0.15 -12.89 -4.88
N GLU A 55 0.09 -14.07 -4.33
CA GLU A 55 0.15 -14.31 -2.89
C GLU A 55 1.03 -15.51 -2.57
N ASP A 56 1.53 -15.55 -1.34
CA ASP A 56 2.09 -16.76 -0.72
C ASP A 56 1.34 -17.09 0.58
N GLU A 57 1.93 -17.90 1.45
CA GLU A 57 1.32 -18.28 2.73
C GLU A 57 1.04 -17.06 3.63
N PHE A 58 1.87 -16.02 3.60
CA PHE A 58 1.89 -14.93 4.58
C PHE A 58 1.53 -13.58 3.98
N GLU A 59 1.74 -13.36 2.68
CA GLU A 59 1.71 -12.04 2.07
C GLU A 59 0.91 -12.00 0.76
N TYR A 60 0.34 -10.83 0.48
CA TYR A 60 -0.20 -10.46 -0.82
C TYR A 60 0.82 -9.62 -1.57
N HIS A 61 1.02 -9.93 -2.85
CA HIS A 61 1.70 -9.08 -3.81
C HIS A 61 0.65 -8.19 -4.48
N MET A 62 0.87 -6.88 -4.48
CA MET A 62 -0.09 -5.93 -5.01
C MET A 62 0.55 -4.93 -5.95
N GLN A 63 -0.22 -4.48 -6.95
CA GLN A 63 0.23 -3.52 -7.94
C GLN A 63 -0.86 -2.49 -8.27
N VAL A 64 -0.45 -1.26 -8.58
CA VAL A 64 -1.31 -0.23 -9.21
C VAL A 64 -0.56 0.44 -10.36
N ASN A 65 -1.29 0.80 -11.42
CA ASN A 65 -0.77 1.63 -12.48
C ASN A 65 -1.11 3.09 -12.13
N SER A 66 -0.07 3.90 -11.88
CA SER A 66 -0.17 5.27 -11.36
C SER A 66 0.02 6.31 -12.44
#